data_AF-Q93SG8-F1
#
_entry.id   AF-Q93SG8-F1
#
_cell.length_a   1.000
_cell.length_b   1.000
_cell.length_c   1.000
_cell.angle_alpha   90.00
_cell.angle_beta   90.00
_cell.angle_gamma   90.00
#
_symmetry.space_group_name_H-M   'P 1'
#
loop_
_entity.id
_entity.type
_entity.pdbx_description
1 polymer ?
#
loop_
_entity_poly.entity_id
_entity_poly.type
_entity_poly.pdbx_seq_one_letter_code
_entity_poly.pdbx_strand_id
1 'polypeptide(L)' 'DPDKKARKPLNDGVYTFPFFTIENVDRVDDAHIIVGNDNNLPFSSSRDPNKADDDEFMLLEVADFLKAK' A
#
# COMPACT_ATOMS: atom_id res chain seq x y z
N ASP A 1 10.65 -3.49 -3.47
CA ASP A 1 10.02 -3.04 -4.72
C ASP A 1 10.70 -3.75 -5.90
N PRO A 2 10.26 -4.98 -6.23
CA PRO A 2 10.93 -5.83 -7.21
C PRO A 2 11.03 -5.20 -8.60
N ASP A 3 10.00 -4.44 -8.98
CA ASP A 3 9.88 -3.83 -10.29
C ASP A 3 10.38 -2.37 -10.34
N LYS A 4 10.93 -1.86 -9.23
CA LYS A 4 11.39 -0.46 -9.09
C LYS A 4 10.29 0.56 -9.44
N LYS A 5 9.04 0.27 -9.06
CA LYS A 5 7.85 1.11 -9.32
C LYS A 5 7.60 2.17 -8.26
N ALA A 6 8.20 2.04 -7.07
CA ALA A 6 7.99 2.95 -5.96
C ALA A 6 8.48 4.36 -6.32
N ARG A 7 7.63 5.35 -6.07
CA ARG A 7 7.96 6.78 -6.22
C ARG A 7 8.46 7.39 -4.91
N LYS A 8 8.26 6.71 -3.79
CA LYS A 8 8.75 7.09 -2.47
C LYS A 8 10.09 6.41 -2.17
N PRO A 9 10.94 7.01 -1.32
CA PRO A 9 12.15 6.36 -0.83
C PRO A 9 11.86 4.99 -0.23
N LEU A 10 12.75 4.05 -0.48
CA LEU A 10 12.71 2.71 0.11
C LEU A 10 13.42 2.72 1.46
N ASN A 11 12.94 1.92 2.40
CA ASN A 11 13.64 1.61 3.64
C ASN A 11 14.40 0.29 3.46
N ASP A 12 15.72 0.32 3.48
CA ASP A 12 16.59 -0.84 3.22
C ASP A 12 16.23 -1.61 1.93
N GLY A 13 15.84 -0.88 0.87
CA GLY A 13 15.44 -1.47 -0.41
C GLY A 13 14.02 -2.04 -0.44
N VAL A 14 13.28 -1.92 0.66
CA VAL A 14 11.89 -2.35 0.79
C VAL A 14 10.97 -1.14 0.78
N TYR A 15 9.85 -1.25 0.04
CA TYR A 15 8.83 -0.21 0.08
C TYR A 15 8.06 -0.32 1.40
N THR A 16 7.94 0.78 2.12
CA THR A 16 7.19 0.83 3.38
C THR A 16 5.87 1.54 3.15
N PHE A 17 4.77 0.83 3.42
CA PHE A 17 3.44 1.38 3.35
C PHE A 17 3.27 2.43 4.47
N PRO A 18 2.69 3.60 4.18
CA PRO A 18 2.69 4.70 5.13
C PRO A 18 1.85 4.38 6.36
N PHE A 19 0.73 3.66 6.28
CA PHE A 19 -0.23 3.66 7.39
C PHE A 19 -0.38 2.32 8.11
N PHE A 20 -0.58 2.37 9.44
CA PHE A 20 -0.71 1.18 10.30
C PHE A 20 -2.03 0.43 10.06
N THR A 21 -3.07 1.13 9.59
CA THR A 21 -4.32 0.51 9.14
C THR A 21 -4.43 0.63 7.63
N ILE A 22 -4.64 -0.50 6.97
CA ILE A 22 -5.07 -0.53 5.57
C ILE A 22 -6.43 0.19 5.44
N GLU A 23 -6.47 1.27 4.66
CA GLU A 23 -7.70 2.05 4.46
C GLU A 23 -8.58 1.45 3.36
N ASN A 24 -7.97 0.71 2.44
CA ASN A 24 -8.68 -0.03 1.40
C ASN A 24 -7.98 -1.35 1.07
N VAL A 25 -8.76 -2.42 0.91
CA VAL A 25 -8.35 -3.66 0.26
C VAL A 25 -9.44 -4.08 -0.70
N ASP A 26 -9.08 -4.32 -1.96
CA ASP A 26 -10.02 -4.81 -2.97
C ASP A 26 -9.37 -5.84 -3.90
N ARG A 27 -10.17 -6.67 -4.55
CA ARG A 27 -9.73 -7.67 -5.51
C ARG A 27 -9.74 -7.09 -6.92
N VAL A 28 -8.59 -7.14 -7.59
CA VAL A 28 -8.47 -6.63 -8.97
C VAL A 28 -8.78 -7.72 -9.99
N ASP A 29 -8.30 -8.94 -9.74
CA ASP A 29 -8.56 -10.10 -10.59
C ASP A 29 -8.42 -11.42 -9.79
N ASP A 30 -8.29 -12.56 -10.48
CA ASP A 30 -8.22 -13.86 -9.84
C ASP A 30 -6.94 -14.14 -9.03
N ALA A 31 -5.89 -13.35 -9.27
CA ALA A 31 -4.59 -13.51 -8.64
C ALA A 31 -4.17 -12.29 -7.82
N HIS A 32 -4.79 -11.12 -7.99
CA HIS A 32 -4.31 -9.88 -7.40
C HIS A 32 -5.30 -9.15 -6.50
N ILE A 33 -4.77 -8.53 -5.45
CA ILE A 33 -5.47 -7.54 -4.64
C ILE A 33 -4.73 -6.21 -4.70
N ILE A 34 -5.48 -5.13 -4.48
CA ILE A 34 -4.93 -3.81 -4.17
C ILE A 34 -4.98 -3.59 -2.67
N VAL A 35 -3.94 -2.95 -2.14
CA VAL A 35 -3.91 -2.40 -0.78
C VAL A 35 -3.68 -0.90 -0.91
N GLY A 36 -4.66 -0.09 -0.48
CA GLY A 36 -4.71 1.35 -0.69
C GLY A 36 -4.59 2.17 0.60
N ASN A 37 -3.87 3.28 0.48
CA ASN A 37 -3.80 4.41 1.41
C ASN A 37 -4.60 5.52 0.75
N ASP A 38 -5.79 5.77 1.25
CA ASP A 38 -6.74 6.77 0.78
C ASP A 38 -6.77 7.85 1.85
N ASN A 39 -5.88 8.85 1.72
CA ASN A 39 -5.52 9.80 2.78
C ASN A 39 -6.61 10.87 3.01
N ASN A 40 -7.86 10.42 3.08
CA ASN A 40 -9.08 11.19 3.25
C ASN A 40 -9.36 11.54 4.73
N LEU A 41 -8.55 11.06 5.68
CA LEU A 41 -8.59 11.49 7.08
C LEU A 41 -7.63 12.66 7.30
N PRO A 42 -8.14 13.91 7.40
CA PRO A 42 -7.28 15.06 7.64
C PRO A 42 -6.46 14.85 8.92
N PHE A 43 -5.19 15.27 8.87
CA PHE A 43 -4.19 15.17 9.95
C PHE A 43 -3.51 13.82 10.16
N SER A 44 -3.82 12.78 9.38
CA SER A 44 -2.99 11.57 9.38
C SER A 44 -1.64 11.86 8.73
N SER A 45 -0.56 11.54 9.44
CA SER A 45 0.81 11.67 8.93
C SER A 45 1.66 10.54 9.46
N SER A 46 2.26 9.74 8.58
CA SER A 46 3.16 8.67 9.00
C SER A 46 4.62 8.91 8.59
N ARG A 47 4.88 9.21 7.31
CA ARG A 47 6.28 9.37 6.85
C ARG A 47 6.90 10.71 7.25
N ASP A 48 6.16 11.79 7.04
CA ASP A 48 6.61 13.16 7.27
C ASP A 48 5.75 13.81 8.36
N PRO A 49 6.32 14.25 9.50
CA PRO A 49 5.55 14.93 10.55
C PRO A 49 4.81 16.16 10.01
N ASN A 50 3.52 16.29 10.37
CA ASN A 50 2.64 17.40 9.96
C ASN A 50 2.41 17.53 8.45
N LYS A 51 2.67 16.46 7.69
CA LYS A 51 2.36 16.38 6.27
C LYS A 51 1.52 15.15 6.02
N ALA A 52 0.39 15.37 5.36
CA ALA A 52 -0.49 14.30 4.95
C ALA A 52 0.24 13.35 3.98
N ASP A 53 0.04 12.05 4.12
CA ASP A 53 0.62 11.06 3.19
C ASP A 53 0.03 11.21 1.77
N ASP A 54 0.71 10.69 0.75
CA ASP A 54 0.11 10.68 -0.60
C ASP A 54 -0.92 9.55 -0.68
N ASP A 55 -1.88 9.67 -1.60
CA ASP A 55 -2.67 8.52 -2.02
C ASP A 55 -1.74 7.52 -2.73
N GLU A 56 -1.61 6.34 -2.14
CA GLU A 56 -0.66 5.31 -2.57
C GLU A 56 -1.32 3.94 -2.54
N PHE A 57 -0.87 3.05 -3.43
CA PHE A 57 -1.36 1.68 -3.43
C PHE A 57 -0.25 0.68 -3.76
N MET A 58 -0.47 -0.56 -3.33
CA MET A 58 0.32 -1.73 -3.73
C MET A 58 -0.59 -2.71 -4.46
N LEU A 59 -0.12 -3.24 -5.58
CA LEU A 59 -0.72 -4.41 -6.23
C LEU A 59 0.03 -5.65 -5.75
N LEU A 60 -0.68 -6.58 -5.11
CA LEU A 60 -0.10 -7.80 -4.57
C LEU A 60 -0.64 -9.01 -5.33
N GLU A 61 0.25 -9.88 -5.80
CA GLU A 61 -0.11 -11.21 -6.29
C GLU A 61 -0.29 -12.15 -5.09
N VAL A 62 -1.50 -12.65 -4.91
CA VAL A 62 -1.97 -13.40 -3.73
C VAL A 62 -2.84 -14.60 -4.14
N ALA A 63 -2.58 -15.19 -5.31
CA ALA A 63 -3.41 -16.24 -5.89
C ALA A 63 -3.65 -17.43 -4.94
N ASP A 64 -2.61 -17.86 -4.21
CA ASP A 64 -2.71 -18.98 -3.27
C ASP A 64 -3.59 -18.63 -2.06
N PHE A 65 -3.51 -17.39 -1.57
CA PHE A 65 -4.36 -16.90 -0.49
C PHE A 65 -5.83 -16.82 -0.93
N LEU A 66 -6.11 -16.30 -2.13
CA LEU A 66 -7.49 -16.19 -2.64
C LEU A 66 -8.13 -17.55 -2.95
N LYS A 67 -7.32 -18.59 -3.19
CA LYS A 67 -7.79 -19.97 -3.41
C LYS A 67 -7.85 -20.80 -2.13
N ALA A 68 -7.30 -20.31 -1.03
CA ALA A 68 -7.34 -20.99 0.26
C ALA A 68 -8.79 -21.11 0.75
N LYS A 69 -9.15 -22.28 1.28
CA LYS A 69 -10.46 -22.58 1.87
C LYS A 69 -10.40 -22.58 3.38
#